data_AF-A0A183GUN6-F1
#
_entry.id   AF-A0A183GUN6-F1
#
_cell.length_a   1.000
_cell.length_b   1.000
_cell.length_c   1.000
_cell.angle_alpha   90.00
_cell.angle_beta   90.00
_cell.angle_gamma   90.00
#
_symmetry.space_group_name_H-M   'P 1'
#
loop_
_entity.id
_entity.type
_entity.pdbx_description
1 polymer ?
#
loop_
_entity_poly.entity_id
_entity_poly.type
_entity_poly.pdbx_seq_one_letter_code
_entity_poly.pdbx_strand_id
1 'polypeptide(L)'
;MRIFLLFILVAVQHVVDSRGGRRGGKGKGKSNLQFAQVAEFSLIHTQLADNRSAHIVTGSHFSQTFRLGYKLIIICKAKGEPRPTIKWYKEGAELHPKHNIHYYEKPLDSDMLWSKLEIDPATMGDQGVYACVANNQHGVMAKNFKAEYTY
;
A
#
# COMPACT_ATOMS: atom_id res chain seq x y z
N MET A 1 -24.22 -52.89 -48.10
CA MET A 1 -25.37 -51.94 -48.13
C MET A 1 -25.40 -51.25 -46.77
N ARG A 2 -25.15 -49.96 -46.59
CA ARG A 2 -25.56 -48.78 -47.36
C ARG A 2 -24.43 -47.74 -47.39
N ILE A 3 -24.16 -47.25 -48.58
CA ILE A 3 -23.49 -45.98 -48.92
C ILE A 3 -24.44 -44.84 -48.54
N PHE A 4 -23.94 -43.66 -48.15
CA PHE A 4 -24.38 -42.35 -48.66
C PHE A 4 -23.56 -41.17 -48.06
N LEU A 5 -22.68 -40.63 -48.91
CA LEU A 5 -22.35 -39.21 -49.19
C LEU A 5 -22.01 -38.27 -48.00
N LEU A 6 -20.74 -37.85 -47.84
CA LEU A 6 -20.08 -36.69 -48.48
C LEU A 6 -20.77 -35.34 -48.23
N PHE A 7 -20.18 -34.54 -47.33
CA PHE A 7 -20.16 -33.08 -47.45
C PHE A 7 -18.71 -32.60 -47.39
N ILE A 8 -18.25 -32.03 -48.50
CA ILE A 8 -16.94 -31.41 -48.71
C ILE A 8 -17.03 -29.95 -48.28
N LEU A 9 -16.03 -29.44 -47.56
CA LEU A 9 -15.59 -28.04 -47.60
C LEU A 9 -14.11 -27.93 -47.12
N VAL A 10 -13.19 -28.05 -48.08
CA VAL A 10 -12.01 -27.20 -48.41
C VAL A 10 -11.78 -26.01 -47.45
N ALA A 11 -10.60 -25.54 -47.02
CA ALA A 11 -9.15 -25.80 -47.07
C ALA A 11 -8.55 -24.92 -45.92
N VAL A 12 -7.28 -24.87 -45.51
CA VAL A 12 -6.00 -24.62 -46.19
C VAL A 12 -4.92 -24.87 -45.11
N GLN A 13 -3.83 -25.54 -45.48
CA GLN A 13 -2.61 -25.62 -44.67
C GLN A 13 -1.82 -24.31 -44.80
N HIS A 14 -1.37 -23.72 -43.70
CA HIS A 14 -0.12 -22.96 -43.68
C HIS A 14 0.63 -23.19 -42.37
N VAL A 15 1.66 -24.03 -42.48
CA VAL A 15 2.81 -24.09 -41.57
C VAL A 15 3.58 -22.79 -41.73
N VAL A 16 3.86 -22.10 -40.63
CA VAL A 16 4.97 -21.13 -40.55
C VAL A 16 5.79 -21.49 -39.32
N ASP A 17 7.01 -21.93 -39.57
CA ASP A 17 8.06 -22.16 -38.59
C ASP A 17 8.82 -20.84 -38.34
N SER A 18 9.21 -20.57 -37.09
CA SER A 18 10.14 -19.48 -36.75
C SER A 18 10.84 -19.75 -35.43
N ARG A 19 12.14 -20.02 -35.55
CA ARG A 19 13.14 -20.21 -34.49
C ARG A 19 13.32 -18.94 -33.66
N GLY A 20 13.53 -19.06 -32.34
CA GLY A 20 13.95 -17.96 -31.48
C GLY A 20 14.34 -18.42 -30.07
N GLY A 21 15.55 -18.11 -29.63
CA GLY A 21 16.22 -18.73 -28.49
C GLY A 21 15.90 -18.19 -27.07
N ARG A 22 16.52 -18.90 -26.11
CA ARG A 22 16.75 -18.65 -24.67
C ARG A 22 16.35 -17.27 -24.11
N ARG A 23 15.64 -17.27 -22.97
CA ARG A 23 15.86 -16.35 -21.83
C ARG A 23 15.24 -16.89 -20.54
N GLY A 24 15.97 -16.74 -19.45
CA GLY A 24 15.76 -17.39 -18.16
C GLY A 24 14.42 -17.12 -17.48
N GLY A 25 13.93 -18.14 -16.79
CA GLY A 25 12.76 -18.08 -15.92
C GLY A 25 13.01 -17.22 -14.69
N LYS A 26 12.47 -16.00 -14.72
CA LYS A 26 11.43 -15.49 -13.81
C LYS A 26 11.56 -15.86 -12.33
N GLY A 27 12.00 -14.88 -11.52
CA GLY A 27 11.99 -14.94 -10.05
C GLY A 27 11.69 -13.59 -9.40
N LYS A 28 10.42 -13.17 -9.45
CA LYS A 28 9.68 -12.27 -8.53
C LYS A 28 10.40 -10.97 -8.07
N GLY A 29 10.29 -9.91 -8.87
CA GLY A 29 10.09 -8.57 -8.34
C GLY A 29 8.63 -8.43 -7.88
N LYS A 30 8.37 -8.49 -6.58
CA LYS A 30 7.08 -8.13 -5.95
C LYS A 30 7.45 -7.47 -4.63
N SER A 31 7.39 -6.14 -4.50
CA SER A 31 6.37 -5.55 -3.62
C SER A 31 6.22 -4.02 -3.72
N ASN A 32 6.67 -3.34 -4.78
CA ASN A 32 6.76 -1.86 -4.73
C ASN A 32 5.69 -1.11 -5.54
N LEU A 33 4.49 -1.67 -5.68
CA LEU A 33 3.39 -1.07 -6.46
C LEU A 33 2.09 -0.85 -5.66
N GLN A 34 2.11 -0.94 -4.33
CA GLN A 34 0.88 -1.06 -3.55
C GLN A 34 0.36 0.25 -2.92
N PHE A 35 1.15 1.32 -2.82
CA PHE A 35 0.71 2.56 -2.14
C PHE A 35 -0.20 3.46 -2.98
N ALA A 36 0.17 3.73 -4.24
CA ALA A 36 -0.64 4.55 -5.14
C ALA A 36 -2.03 3.91 -5.34
N GLN A 37 -2.06 2.59 -5.52
CA GLN A 37 -3.30 1.83 -5.64
C GLN A 37 -4.12 1.82 -4.33
N VAL A 38 -3.52 1.81 -3.14
CA VAL A 38 -4.25 1.87 -1.85
C VAL A 38 -4.83 3.26 -1.58
N ALA A 39 -4.08 4.33 -1.87
CA ALA A 39 -4.57 5.70 -1.73
C ALA A 39 -5.69 6.00 -2.73
N GLU A 40 -5.56 5.58 -3.99
CA GLU A 40 -6.60 5.71 -5.01
C GLU A 40 -7.82 4.83 -4.70
N PHE A 41 -7.62 3.60 -4.24
CA PHE A 41 -8.72 2.69 -3.86
C PHE A 41 -9.50 3.21 -2.64
N SER A 42 -8.82 3.82 -1.66
CA SER A 42 -9.43 4.46 -0.50
C SER A 42 -10.33 5.64 -0.86
N LEU A 43 -10.06 6.36 -1.95
CA LEU A 43 -10.87 7.50 -2.40
C LEU A 43 -12.14 7.07 -3.15
N ILE A 44 -12.12 5.89 -3.79
CA ILE A 44 -13.23 5.37 -4.61
C ILE A 44 -14.30 4.68 -3.76
N HIS A 45 -13.94 4.05 -2.63
CA HIS A 45 -14.83 3.17 -1.87
C HIS A 45 -15.57 3.83 -0.69
N THR A 46 -15.49 5.15 -0.55
CA THR A 46 -16.13 5.90 0.55
C THR A 46 -17.66 5.69 0.61
N GLN A 47 -18.30 5.27 -0.49
CA GLN A 47 -19.74 5.12 -0.61
C GLN A 47 -20.31 3.71 -0.29
N LEU A 48 -19.46 2.74 0.06
CA LEU A 48 -19.86 1.38 0.48
C LEU A 48 -19.15 0.93 1.76
N ALA A 49 -18.79 1.87 2.64
CA ALA A 49 -17.99 1.57 3.82
C ALA A 49 -18.78 0.70 4.81
N ASP A 50 -18.41 -0.58 4.87
CA ASP A 50 -18.75 -1.46 6.00
C ASP A 50 -18.43 -0.69 7.29
N ASN A 51 -19.39 -0.58 8.22
CA ASN A 51 -19.20 0.14 9.47
C ASN A 51 -18.07 -0.45 10.33
N ARG A 52 -17.70 -1.70 10.04
CA ARG A 52 -16.56 -2.41 10.61
C ARG A 52 -15.24 -2.10 9.94
N SER A 53 -15.23 -1.43 8.79
CA SER A 53 -14.03 -1.10 8.02
C SER A 53 -13.05 -0.25 8.83
N ALA A 54 -11.76 -0.52 8.62
CA ALA A 54 -10.69 0.26 9.19
C ALA A 54 -10.78 1.71 8.70
N HIS A 55 -10.89 2.64 9.65
CA HIS A 55 -10.87 4.07 9.36
C HIS A 55 -10.00 4.82 10.37
N ILE A 56 -9.28 5.82 9.88
CA ILE A 56 -8.42 6.72 10.66
C ILE A 56 -9.30 7.79 11.29
N VAL A 57 -9.40 7.75 12.62
CA VAL A 57 -10.21 8.67 13.44
C VAL A 57 -9.45 9.97 13.70
N THR A 58 -8.13 9.89 13.91
CA THR A 58 -7.29 11.05 14.22
C THR A 58 -5.87 10.79 13.74
N GLY A 59 -5.13 11.86 13.42
CA GLY A 59 -3.70 11.78 13.16
C GLY A 59 -3.07 13.16 13.23
N SER A 60 -1.77 13.24 13.01
CA SER A 60 -1.03 14.51 12.90
C SER A 60 -1.64 15.46 11.86
N HIS A 61 -1.21 16.72 11.92
CA HIS A 61 -1.57 17.71 10.92
C HIS A 61 -1.07 17.28 9.53
N PHE A 62 -1.82 17.64 8.47
CA PHE A 62 -1.49 17.22 7.10
C PHE A 62 -0.15 17.77 6.61
N SER A 63 0.37 18.83 7.23
CA SER A 63 1.68 19.42 6.97
C SER A 63 2.36 19.76 8.29
N GLN A 64 3.56 19.25 8.51
CA GLN A 64 4.31 19.42 9.75
C GLN A 64 5.76 19.76 9.44
N THR A 65 6.32 20.69 10.21
CA THR A 65 7.74 21.00 10.13
C THR A 65 8.54 20.25 11.19
N PHE A 66 9.80 19.94 10.89
CA PHE A 66 10.75 19.36 11.85
C PHE A 66 12.10 20.05 11.77
N ARG A 67 12.83 20.07 12.89
CA ARG A 67 14.19 20.62 12.95
C ARG A 67 15.22 19.50 12.78
N LEU A 68 16.29 19.79 12.04
CA LEU A 68 17.39 18.85 11.83
C LEU A 68 18.04 18.48 13.17
N GLY A 69 18.35 17.20 13.36
CA GLY A 69 18.94 16.68 14.61
C GLY A 69 17.93 16.44 15.75
N TYR A 70 16.66 16.85 15.59
CA TYR A 70 15.58 16.59 16.55
C TYR A 70 14.65 15.48 16.05
N LYS A 71 13.59 15.21 16.81
CA LYS A 71 12.59 14.19 16.49
C LYS A 71 11.58 14.69 15.47
N LEU A 72 11.36 13.91 14.41
CA LEU A 72 10.13 13.98 13.59
C LEU A 72 9.14 12.96 14.14
N ILE A 73 7.94 13.42 14.51
CA ILE A 73 6.89 12.58 15.09
C ILE A 73 5.61 12.70 14.27
N ILE A 74 5.08 11.57 13.80
CA ILE A 74 3.81 11.46 13.10
C ILE A 74 2.93 10.44 13.82
N ILE A 75 1.69 10.83 14.13
CA ILE A 75 0.76 10.01 14.91
C ILE A 75 -0.45 9.66 14.05
N CYS A 76 -0.97 8.45 14.22
CA CYS A 76 -2.19 7.99 13.58
C CYS A 76 -2.99 7.10 14.55
N LYS A 77 -4.30 7.30 14.57
CA LYS A 77 -5.26 6.56 15.40
C LYS A 77 -6.36 6.03 14.49
N ALA A 78 -6.52 4.71 14.48
CA ALA A 78 -7.51 4.03 13.65
C ALA A 78 -8.47 3.20 14.49
N LYS A 79 -9.69 3.03 13.96
CA LYS A 79 -10.78 2.23 14.53
C LYS A 79 -11.32 1.27 13.47
N GLY A 80 -11.79 0.11 13.89
CA GLY A 80 -12.43 -0.90 13.03
C GLY A 80 -12.68 -2.20 13.80
N GLU A 81 -13.58 -3.03 13.30
CA GLU A 81 -13.97 -4.30 13.94
C GLU A 81 -13.85 -5.46 12.94
N PRO A 82 -12.74 -6.22 12.91
CA PRO A 82 -11.68 -6.29 13.91
C PRO A 82 -10.76 -5.07 13.94
N ARG A 83 -10.08 -4.89 15.08
CA ARG A 83 -9.09 -3.83 15.29
C ARG A 83 -8.14 -3.71 14.10
N PRO A 84 -7.92 -2.50 13.57
CA PRO A 84 -7.05 -2.31 12.43
C PRO A 84 -5.58 -2.50 12.79
N THR A 85 -4.80 -2.93 11.81
CA THR A 85 -3.33 -2.81 11.79
C THR A 85 -2.95 -1.48 11.15
N ILE A 86 -1.87 -0.84 11.62
CA ILE A 86 -1.33 0.39 11.02
C ILE A 86 0.04 0.11 10.42
N LYS A 87 0.27 0.58 9.19
CA LYS A 87 1.57 0.59 8.53
C LYS A 87 1.94 2.01 8.09
N TRP A 88 3.23 2.31 8.14
CA TRP A 88 3.78 3.62 7.76
C TRP A 88 4.49 3.53 6.42
N TYR A 89 4.32 4.56 5.59
CA TYR A 89 4.95 4.70 4.29
C TYR A 89 5.60 6.07 4.16
N LYS A 90 6.68 6.16 3.38
CA LYS A 90 7.26 7.41 2.88
C LYS A 90 7.36 7.31 1.37
N GLU A 91 6.74 8.25 0.67
CA GLU A 91 6.80 8.35 -0.80
C GLU A 91 6.45 7.03 -1.50
N GLY A 92 5.48 6.31 -0.92
CA GLY A 92 4.99 5.03 -1.43
C GLY A 92 5.78 3.79 -1.03
N ALA A 93 6.95 3.94 -0.38
CA ALA A 93 7.69 2.81 0.18
C ALA A 93 7.28 2.54 1.63
N GLU A 94 7.00 1.28 1.96
CA GLU A 94 6.75 0.88 3.35
C GLU A 94 7.99 1.17 4.19
N LEU A 95 7.80 1.88 5.30
CA LEU A 95 8.86 2.08 6.27
C LEU A 95 8.95 0.83 7.14
N HIS A 96 10.19 0.38 7.37
CA HIS A 96 10.50 -0.63 8.38
C HIS A 96 11.37 -0.02 9.49
N PRO A 97 11.28 -0.52 10.74
CA PRO A 97 12.10 0.00 11.82
C PRO A 97 13.57 -0.19 11.48
N LYS A 98 14.37 0.85 11.72
CA LYS A 98 15.82 0.86 11.50
C LYS A 98 16.48 1.74 12.57
N HIS A 99 17.79 1.96 12.48
CA HIS A 99 18.56 2.66 13.51
C HIS A 99 17.90 3.97 14.00
N ASN A 100 17.39 4.81 13.09
CA ASN A 100 16.78 6.10 13.42
C ASN A 100 15.24 6.14 13.23
N ILE A 101 14.58 5.00 12.94
CA ILE A 101 13.12 4.96 12.70
C ILE A 101 12.49 3.94 13.64
N HIS A 102 11.52 4.39 14.42
CA HIS A 102 10.82 3.59 15.42
C HIS A 102 9.30 3.70 15.29
N TYR A 103 8.60 2.60 15.56
CA TYR A 103 7.14 2.58 15.69
C TYR A 103 6.75 2.25 17.11
N TYR A 104 5.75 2.96 17.61
CA TYR A 104 5.15 2.69 18.90
C TYR A 104 3.66 2.47 18.69
N GLU A 105 3.17 1.30 19.06
CA GLU A 105 1.77 0.94 18.93
C GLU A 105 1.15 0.72 20.30
N LYS A 106 -0.07 1.24 20.48
CA LYS A 106 -0.84 1.11 21.71
C LYS A 106 -2.30 0.80 21.35
N PRO A 107 -2.81 -0.41 21.66
CA PRO A 107 -4.24 -0.67 21.65
C PRO A 107 -4.93 0.25 22.66
N LEU A 108 -5.96 0.98 22.22
CA LEU A 108 -6.71 1.89 23.08
C LEU A 108 -8.04 1.27 23.59
N ASP A 109 -8.62 0.36 22.81
CA ASP A 109 -9.86 -0.36 23.15
C ASP A 109 -9.79 -1.81 22.63
N SER A 110 -10.89 -2.44 22.22
CA SER A 110 -11.01 -3.71 21.50
C SER A 110 -10.95 -3.54 19.98
N ASP A 111 -11.33 -2.36 19.48
CA ASP A 111 -11.50 -2.01 18.06
C ASP A 111 -10.56 -0.89 17.59
N MET A 112 -9.68 -0.39 18.48
CA MET A 112 -8.93 0.84 18.27
C MET A 112 -7.43 0.69 18.46
N LEU A 113 -6.63 1.24 17.54
CA LEU A 113 -5.17 1.23 17.59
C LEU A 113 -4.62 2.64 17.44
N TRP A 114 -3.70 3.01 18.32
CA TRP A 114 -2.87 4.21 18.19
C TRP A 114 -1.46 3.80 17.77
N SER A 115 -0.88 4.51 16.80
CA SER A 115 0.47 4.29 16.31
C SER A 115 1.22 5.61 16.17
N LYS A 116 2.50 5.61 16.55
CA LYS A 116 3.42 6.74 16.41
C LYS A 116 4.65 6.30 15.61
N LEU A 117 4.89 6.99 14.50
CA LEU A 117 6.15 6.99 13.77
C LEU A 117 7.06 8.05 14.40
N GLU A 118 8.26 7.64 14.79
CA GLU A 118 9.30 8.53 15.30
C GLU A 118 10.57 8.35 14.47
N ILE A 119 11.13 9.46 13.98
CA ILE A 119 12.45 9.51 13.35
C ILE A 119 13.36 10.38 14.21
N ASP A 120 14.43 9.79 14.74
CA ASP A 120 15.35 10.42 15.68
C ASP A 120 16.78 9.88 15.52
N PRO A 121 17.78 10.71 15.19
CA PRO A 121 17.67 12.11 14.79
C PRO A 121 17.08 12.25 13.38
N ALA A 122 16.28 13.30 13.16
CA ALA A 122 15.78 13.64 11.84
C ALA A 122 16.84 14.35 10.99
N THR A 123 16.86 14.00 9.70
CA THR A 123 17.81 14.47 8.70
C THR A 123 17.07 15.14 7.54
N MET A 124 17.80 15.82 6.65
CA MET A 124 17.20 16.41 5.45
C MET A 124 16.48 15.37 4.57
N GLY A 125 16.96 14.12 4.57
CA GLY A 125 16.36 13.01 3.81
C GLY A 125 15.01 12.53 4.34
N ASP A 126 14.63 12.97 5.55
CA ASP A 126 13.35 12.64 6.17
C ASP A 126 12.23 13.60 5.73
N GLN A 127 12.52 14.63 4.94
CA GLN A 127 11.50 15.39 4.23
C GLN A 127 10.78 14.52 3.21
N GLY A 128 9.47 14.72 3.07
CA GLY A 128 8.66 14.02 2.08
C GLY A 128 7.20 13.85 2.50
N VAL A 129 6.48 13.03 1.74
CA VAL A 129 5.10 12.66 2.03
C VAL A 129 5.07 11.31 2.72
N TYR A 130 4.59 11.30 3.95
CA TYR A 130 4.33 10.13 4.76
C TYR A 130 2.88 9.72 4.64
N ALA A 131 2.60 8.46 4.96
CA ALA A 131 1.24 7.99 5.11
C ALA A 131 1.11 6.95 6.20
N CYS A 132 0.01 7.02 6.95
CA CYS A 132 -0.46 5.88 7.72
C CYS A 132 -1.55 5.15 6.92
N VAL A 133 -1.43 3.83 6.87
CA VAL A 133 -2.40 2.94 6.24
C VAL A 133 -3.00 2.07 7.33
N ALA A 134 -4.27 2.28 7.62
CA ALA A 134 -5.07 1.44 8.51
C ALA A 134 -5.77 0.36 7.68
N ASN A 135 -5.65 -0.89 8.12
CA ASN A 135 -6.20 -2.04 7.38
C ASN A 135 -6.86 -3.03 8.33
N ASN A 136 -8.01 -3.55 7.93
CA ASN A 136 -8.60 -4.77 8.47
C ASN A 136 -9.28 -5.57 7.34
N GLN A 137 -9.91 -6.69 7.66
CA GLN A 137 -10.56 -7.55 6.66
C GLN A 137 -11.74 -6.89 5.93
N HIS A 138 -12.29 -5.80 6.47
CA HIS A 138 -13.46 -5.10 5.92
C HIS A 138 -13.07 -3.91 5.06
N GLY A 139 -11.84 -3.40 5.18
CA GLY A 139 -11.34 -2.35 4.31
C GLY A 139 -10.02 -1.74 4.73
N VAL A 140 -9.61 -0.78 3.91
CA VAL A 140 -8.33 -0.07 4.02
C VAL A 140 -8.58 1.42 3.90
N MET A 141 -7.93 2.20 4.76
CA MET A 141 -7.95 3.65 4.69
C MET A 141 -6.55 4.22 4.90
N ALA A 142 -6.20 5.23 4.12
CA ALA A 142 -4.91 5.89 4.20
C ALA A 142 -5.07 7.39 4.51
N LYS A 143 -4.12 7.95 5.26
CA LYS A 143 -4.00 9.40 5.46
C LYS A 143 -2.56 9.83 5.22
N ASN A 144 -2.42 10.89 4.41
CA ASN A 144 -1.12 11.45 4.05
C ASN A 144 -0.73 12.60 4.98
N PHE A 145 0.56 12.74 5.24
CA PHE A 145 1.18 13.80 6.04
C PHE A 145 2.42 14.29 5.31
N LYS A 146 2.53 15.60 5.10
CA LYS A 146 3.72 16.25 4.53
C LYS A 146 4.65 16.63 5.67
N ALA A 147 5.91 16.22 5.60
CA ALA A 147 6.95 16.64 6.54
C ALA A 147 7.99 17.49 5.82
N GLU A 148 8.26 18.70 6.32
CA GLU A 148 9.24 19.63 5.76
C GLU A 148 10.27 20.00 6.83
N TYR A 149 11.55 20.03 6.49
CA TYR A 149 12.56 20.46 7.47
C TYR A 149 12.62 21.99 7.54
N THR A 150 13.00 22.49 8.72
CA THR A 150 13.40 23.89 8.92
C THR A 150 14.78 23.91 9.56
N TYR A 151 15.53 24.99 9.28
CA TYR A 151 16.80 25.26 9.95
C TYR A 151 16.59 25.70 11.41
#